data_AF-A0A6G1R259-F1
#
_entry.id   AF-A0A6G1R259-F1
#
_cell.length_a   1.000
_cell.length_b   1.000
_cell.length_c   1.000
_cell.angle_alpha   90.00
_cell.angle_beta   90.00
_cell.angle_gamma   90.00
#
_symmetry.space_group_name_H-M   'P 1'
#
loop_
_entity.id
_entity.type
_entity.pdbx_description
1 polymer ?
#
loop_
_entity_poly.entity_id
_entity_poly.type
_entity_poly.pdbx_seq_one_letter_code
_entity_poly.pdbx_strand_id
1 'polypeptide(L)'
;MAAENIPENPLRFLYPNIPKDNAFGKYYSRPKEAPEPMDLDGPKGNGYIKTELISVSEVHPSRLQSPENLLPMSPEEFYEVSRMVGSTEIDTVMCSAYST
;
A
#
# COMPACT_ATOMS: atom_id res chain seq x y z
N MET A 1 -0.15 -37.66 -7.74
CA MET A 1 0.05 -37.01 -9.05
C MET A 1 -0.17 -35.52 -8.83
N ALA A 2 0.84 -34.69 -9.12
CA ALA A 2 0.91 -33.28 -8.71
C ALA A 2 0.07 -32.37 -9.62
N ALA A 3 -1.24 -32.30 -9.38
CA ALA A 3 -2.15 -31.44 -10.12
C ALA A 3 -2.16 -29.96 -9.64
N GLU A 4 -1.29 -29.59 -8.68
CA GLU A 4 -1.38 -28.31 -7.95
C GLU A 4 -0.21 -27.34 -8.23
N ASN A 5 0.71 -27.66 -9.14
CA ASN A 5 1.85 -26.79 -9.47
C ASN A 5 1.59 -25.93 -10.72
N ILE A 6 0.50 -25.17 -10.72
CA ILE A 6 0.26 -24.15 -11.76
C ILE A 6 0.86 -22.83 -11.26
N PRO A 7 1.65 -22.12 -12.08
CA PRO A 7 2.18 -20.82 -11.69
C PRO A 7 1.04 -19.82 -11.47
N GLU A 8 0.84 -19.40 -10.22
CA GLU A 8 -0.12 -18.37 -9.84
C GLU A 8 0.54 -16.99 -9.69
N ASN A 9 -0.23 -15.93 -9.97
CA ASN A 9 0.25 -14.56 -9.81
C ASN A 9 -0.02 -14.06 -8.37
N PRO A 10 1.01 -13.65 -7.61
CA PRO A 10 0.84 -13.17 -6.24
C PRO A 10 0.10 -11.81 -6.15
N LEU A 11 0.10 -11.00 -7.22
CA LEU A 11 -0.54 -9.68 -7.28
C LEU A 11 -2.02 -9.78 -7.68
N ARG A 12 -2.87 -10.19 -6.73
CA ARG A 12 -4.31 -10.44 -6.98
C ARG A 12 -5.19 -9.18 -6.86
N PHE A 13 -4.87 -8.31 -5.91
CA PHE A 13 -5.62 -7.10 -5.62
C PHE A 13 -4.69 -5.90 -5.54
N LEU A 14 -5.18 -4.75 -5.97
CA LEU A 14 -4.66 -3.45 -5.59
C LEU A 14 -5.32 -3.04 -4.26
N TYR A 15 -4.53 -2.53 -3.32
CA TYR A 15 -5.05 -1.99 -2.05
C TYR A 15 -6.15 -0.93 -2.32
N PRO A 16 -7.25 -0.88 -1.54
CA PRO A 16 -7.53 -1.67 -0.33
C PRO A 16 -8.15 -3.04 -0.57
N ASN A 17 -8.83 -3.27 -1.69
CA ASN A 17 -9.45 -4.56 -2.07
C ASN A 17 -9.98 -4.53 -3.51
N ILE A 18 -9.22 -3.96 -4.44
CA ILE A 18 -9.65 -3.76 -5.83
C ILE A 18 -9.04 -4.89 -6.68
N PRO A 19 -9.81 -5.72 -7.39
CA PRO A 19 -9.26 -6.77 -8.24
C PRO A 19 -8.28 -6.21 -9.28
N LYS A 20 -7.16 -6.92 -9.53
CA LYS A 20 -6.13 -6.49 -10.50
C LYS A 20 -6.68 -6.09 -11.87
N ASP A 21 -7.63 -6.87 -12.38
CA ASP A 21 -8.20 -6.66 -13.72
C ASP A 21 -9.11 -5.43 -13.76
N ASN A 22 -9.75 -5.11 -12.63
CA ASN A 22 -10.57 -3.89 -12.52
C ASN A 22 -9.68 -2.64 -12.41
N ALA A 23 -8.56 -2.74 -11.69
CA ALA A 23 -7.63 -1.63 -11.51
C ALA A 23 -6.82 -1.34 -12.79
N PHE A 24 -6.24 -2.38 -13.39
CA PHE A 24 -5.26 -2.24 -14.48
C PHE A 24 -5.77 -2.67 -15.84
N GLY A 25 -6.96 -3.27 -15.94
CA GLY A 25 -7.48 -3.85 -17.19
C GLY A 25 -7.54 -2.88 -18.36
N LYS A 26 -7.83 -1.60 -18.09
CA LYS A 26 -7.88 -0.54 -19.10
C LYS A 26 -6.52 -0.19 -19.71
N TYR A 27 -5.42 -0.58 -19.07
CA TYR A 27 -4.05 -0.33 -19.51
C TYR A 27 -3.39 -1.56 -20.13
N TYR A 28 -4.05 -2.72 -20.11
CA TYR A 28 -3.55 -3.87 -20.84
C TYR A 28 -3.64 -3.58 -22.35
N SER A 29 -2.50 -3.66 -23.02
CA SER A 29 -2.43 -3.61 -24.48
C SER A 29 -3.36 -4.67 -25.04
N ARG A 30 -4.24 -4.28 -25.95
CA ARG A 30 -5.03 -5.26 -26.68
C ARG A 30 -4.06 -6.08 -27.53
N PRO A 31 -4.23 -7.40 -27.71
CA PRO A 31 -3.34 -8.25 -28.50
C PRO A 31 -3.12 -7.85 -29.98
N LYS A 32 -3.71 -6.73 -30.43
CA LYS A 32 -3.57 -6.17 -31.77
C LYS A 32 -2.42 -5.16 -31.88
N GLU A 33 -1.99 -4.58 -30.77
CA GLU A 33 -0.77 -3.78 -30.70
C GLU A 33 0.38 -4.75 -30.40
N ALA A 34 1.43 -4.72 -31.22
CA ALA A 34 2.63 -5.48 -30.94
C ALA A 34 3.08 -5.15 -29.51
N PRO A 35 3.45 -6.14 -28.68
CA PRO A 35 3.94 -5.86 -27.34
C PRO A 35 5.10 -4.87 -27.47
N GLU A 36 4.91 -3.67 -26.92
CA GLU A 36 5.97 -2.67 -26.84
C GLU A 36 7.18 -3.35 -26.20
N PRO A 37 8.37 -3.25 -26.81
CA PRO A 37 9.59 -3.76 -26.19
C PRO A 37 9.70 -3.12 -24.81
N MET A 38 9.63 -3.92 -23.76
CA MET A 38 9.96 -3.42 -22.42
C MET A 38 11.40 -2.92 -22.48
N ASP A 39 11.65 -1.68 -22.03
CA ASP A 39 13.01 -1.15 -21.95
C ASP A 39 13.84 -2.03 -21.01
N LEU A 40 14.60 -2.95 -21.59
CA LEU A 40 15.59 -3.76 -20.91
C LEU A 40 16.91 -2.98 -20.86
N ASP A 41 16.88 -1.77 -20.30
CA ASP A 41 18.09 -0.99 -20.05
C ASP A 41 18.87 -1.63 -18.90
N GLY A 42 19.57 -2.74 -19.21
CA GLY A 42 20.40 -3.45 -18.27
C GLY A 42 21.08 -4.68 -18.88
N PRO A 43 22.32 -5.00 -18.47
CA PRO A 43 23.07 -6.11 -19.02
C PRO A 43 22.38 -7.43 -18.71
N LYS A 44 21.73 -8.05 -19.71
CA LYS A 44 21.23 -9.45 -19.76
C LYS A 44 21.00 -10.08 -18.37
N GLY A 45 20.15 -9.45 -17.56
CA GLY A 45 19.80 -9.93 -16.24
C GLY A 45 18.74 -11.01 -16.37
N ASN A 46 18.94 -12.16 -15.69
CA ASN A 46 17.98 -13.25 -15.62
C ASN A 46 16.54 -12.73 -15.51
N GLY A 47 15.65 -13.25 -16.35
CA GLY A 47 14.32 -12.71 -16.67
C GLY A 47 13.24 -12.75 -15.57
N TYR A 48 13.57 -12.45 -14.32
CA TYR A 48 12.61 -12.27 -13.23
C TYR A 48 13.07 -11.17 -12.28
N ILE A 49 12.11 -10.46 -11.67
CA ILE A 49 12.36 -9.41 -10.70
C ILE A 49 12.93 -10.03 -9.41
N LYS A 50 14.00 -9.44 -8.85
CA LYS A 50 14.55 -9.84 -7.55
C LYS A 50 13.52 -9.60 -6.44
N THR A 51 13.26 -10.60 -5.60
CA THR A 51 12.32 -10.51 -4.46
C THR A 51 13.01 -10.82 -3.14
N GLU A 52 12.61 -10.15 -2.06
CA GLU A 52 13.05 -10.41 -0.68
C GLU A 52 11.83 -10.66 0.22
N LEU A 53 11.98 -11.51 1.24
CA LEU A 53 10.88 -11.87 2.16
C LEU A 53 11.04 -11.15 3.49
N ILE A 54 9.95 -10.57 3.97
CA ILE A 54 9.86 -9.94 5.30
C ILE A 54 8.78 -10.67 6.08
N SER A 55 9.15 -11.31 7.18
CA SER A 55 8.20 -11.97 8.08
C SER A 55 7.54 -10.92 8.96
N VAL A 56 6.23 -10.75 8.82
CA VAL A 56 5.43 -9.89 9.69
C VAL A 56 4.68 -10.79 10.67
N SER A 57 4.95 -10.68 11.96
CA SER A 57 4.14 -11.34 12.98
C SER A 57 2.87 -10.54 13.20
N GLU A 58 1.73 -11.22 13.26
CA GLU A 58 0.50 -10.58 13.72
C GLU A 58 0.66 -10.29 15.22
N VAL A 59 0.84 -9.02 15.54
CA VAL A 59 0.81 -8.56 16.94
C VAL A 59 -0.66 -8.37 17.29
N HIS A 60 -1.20 -9.24 18.15
CA HIS A 60 -2.55 -9.08 18.66
C HIS A 60 -2.73 -7.65 19.19
N PRO A 61 -3.84 -6.94 18.90
CA PRO A 61 -4.02 -5.54 19.28
C PRO A 61 -3.78 -5.26 20.78
N SER A 62 -3.95 -6.26 21.65
CA SER A 62 -3.66 -6.16 23.08
C SER A 62 -2.17 -6.09 23.45
N ARG A 63 -1.25 -6.42 22.53
CA ARG A 63 0.21 -6.27 22.70
C ARG A 63 0.73 -4.94 22.15
N LEU A 64 -0.08 -4.22 21.36
CA LEU A 64 0.20 -2.81 21.09
C LEU A 64 0.07 -2.09 22.43
N GLN A 65 1.12 -1.38 22.86
CA GLN A 65 0.94 -0.47 23.99
C GLN A 65 -0.21 0.46 23.64
N SER A 66 -1.24 0.50 24.49
CA SER A 66 -2.43 1.30 24.26
C SER A 66 -2.01 2.72 23.88
N PRO A 67 -2.43 3.23 22.70
CA PRO A 67 -2.06 4.57 22.27
C PRO A 67 -2.54 5.64 23.24
N GLU A 68 -3.47 5.32 24.15
CA GLU A 68 -3.90 6.14 25.27
C GLU A 68 -2.75 6.77 26.07
N ASN A 69 -1.63 6.06 26.26
CA ASN A 69 -0.46 6.62 26.96
C ASN A 69 0.45 7.48 26.05
N LEU A 70 0.22 7.44 24.74
CA LEU A 70 0.98 8.19 23.73
C LEU A 70 0.24 9.47 23.29
N LEU A 71 -1.04 9.59 23.61
CA LEU A 71 -1.81 10.78 23.28
C LEU A 71 -1.35 11.93 24.18
N PRO A 72 -0.85 13.04 23.61
CA PRO A 72 -0.31 14.16 24.38
C PRO A 72 -1.38 15.00 25.09
N MET A 73 -2.66 14.70 24.88
CA MET A 73 -3.80 15.42 25.41
C MET A 73 -4.99 14.48 25.62
N SER A 74 -5.87 14.84 26.56
CA SER A 74 -7.10 14.11 26.84
C SER A 74 -8.17 14.31 25.75
N PRO A 75 -9.16 13.40 25.65
CA PRO A 75 -10.27 13.55 24.71
C PRO A 75 -11.04 14.87 24.88
N GLU A 76 -11.21 15.32 26.13
CA GLU A 76 -11.88 16.58 26.46
C GLU A 76 -11.09 17.78 25.92
N GLU A 77 -9.77 17.83 26.17
CA GLU A 77 -8.90 18.88 25.66
C GLU A 77 -8.88 18.89 24.13
N PHE A 78 -8.85 17.69 23.50
CA PHE A 78 -8.86 17.58 22.04
C PHE A 78 -10.17 18.14 21.45
N TYR A 79 -11.31 17.85 22.09
CA TYR A 79 -12.58 18.39 21.68
C TYR A 79 -12.61 19.92 21.74
N GLU A 80 -12.03 20.53 22.76
CA GLU A 80 -11.92 21.99 22.84
C GLU A 80 -11.07 22.58 21.72
N VAL A 81 -9.88 22.02 21.48
CA VAL A 81 -8.98 22.47 20.40
C VAL A 81 -9.64 22.29 19.04
N SER A 82 -10.37 21.20 18.81
CA SER A 82 -11.07 20.93 17.55
C SER A 82 -12.22 21.91 17.25
N ARG A 83 -12.74 22.61 18.27
CA ARG A 83 -13.72 23.70 18.08
C ARG A 83 -13.05 25.02 17.72
N MET A 84 -11.79 25.20 18.11
CA MET A 84 -11.02 26.42 17.88
C MET A 84 -10.25 26.39 16.56
N VAL A 85 -9.73 25.21 16.19
CA VAL A 85 -8.95 24.97 14.97
C VAL A 85 -9.84 24.22 13.97
N GLY A 86 -9.98 24.77 12.76
CA GLY A 86 -10.80 24.14 11.72
C GLY A 86 -10.19 22.82 11.26
N SER A 87 -11.02 21.82 10.93
CA SER A 87 -10.56 20.51 10.44
C SER A 87 -9.60 20.62 9.25
N THR A 88 -9.83 21.60 8.36
CA THR A 88 -8.98 21.89 7.20
C THR A 88 -7.59 22.41 7.58
N GLU A 89 -7.48 23.18 8.66
CA GLU A 89 -6.19 23.69 9.13
C GLU A 89 -5.37 22.53 9.70
N ILE A 90 -6.01 21.64 10.48
CA ILE A 90 -5.41 20.43 11.04
C ILE A 90 -4.86 19.53 9.92
N ASP A 91 -5.67 19.25 8.89
CA ASP A 91 -5.25 18.42 7.75
C ASP A 91 -4.07 19.03 6.99
N THR A 92 -4.04 20.36 6.86
CA THR A 92 -2.94 21.07 6.17
C THR A 92 -1.60 20.87 6.89
N VAL A 93 -1.57 20.96 8.23
CA VAL A 93 -0.34 20.73 9.00
C VAL A 93 0.11 19.27 8.88
N MET A 94 -0.81 18.32 8.96
CA MET A 94 -0.50 16.89 8.86
C MET A 94 0.02 16.52 7.46
N CYS A 95 -0.56 17.05 6.38
CA CYS A 95 -0.06 16.81 5.03
C CYS A 95 1.32 17.44 4.78
N SER A 96 1.64 18.59 5.39
CA SER A 96 2.95 19.23 5.24
C SER A 96 4.11 18.43 5.85
N ALA A 97 3.84 17.64 6.90
CA ALA A 97 4.83 16.81 7.58
C ALA A 97 5.29 15.59 6.75
N TYR A 98 4.55 15.24 5.68
CA TYR A 98 4.84 14.11 4.80
C TYR A 98 5.22 14.51 3.37
N SER A 99 5.38 15.82 3.10
CA SER A 99 5.96 16.28 1.84
C SER A 99 7.48 16.17 1.89
N THR A 100 8.00 15.09 1.29
CA THR A 100 9.38 15.00 0.77
C THR A 100 9.32 14.73 -0.72
#